data_AF-A0A3D1SSG1-F1
#
_entry.id   AF-A0A3D1SSG1-F1
#
_cell.length_a   1.000
_cell.length_b   1.000
_cell.length_c   1.000
_cell.angle_alpha   90.00
_cell.angle_beta   90.00
_cell.angle_gamma   90.00
#
_symmetry.space_group_name_H-M   'P 1'
#
loop_
_entity.id
_entity.type
_entity.pdbx_description
1 polymer ?
#
loop_
_entity_poly.entity_id
_entity_poly.type
_entity_poly.pdbx_seq_one_letter_code
_entity_poly.pdbx_strand_id
1 'polypeptide(L)' 'MSEQAKTSIAEPHALHEGTPITKHSLSIILPAYNEAQVIASTVSTVHSVLDGWKVDFEIIVVNDGSTDQTGAILAALAA' A
#
# COMPACT_ATOMS: atom_id res chain seq x y z
N MET A 1 29.69 -27.67 -3.39
CA MET A 1 28.91 -27.37 -4.61
C MET A 1 27.48 -27.73 -4.27
N SER A 2 26.70 -26.83 -3.68
CA SER A 2 25.96 -25.73 -4.38
C SER A 2 25.10 -26.35 -5.48
N GLU A 3 23.78 -26.38 -5.38
CA GLU A 3 22.94 -25.18 -5.50
C GLU A 3 21.52 -25.46 -4.98
N GLN A 4 21.01 -24.58 -4.13
CA GLN A 4 19.57 -24.43 -3.91
C GLN A 4 18.99 -23.58 -5.03
N ALA A 5 17.79 -23.94 -5.52
CA ALA A 5 16.88 -22.97 -6.11
C ALA A 5 15.47 -23.21 -5.57
N LYS A 6 15.13 -22.41 -4.56
CA LYS A 6 13.79 -22.07 -4.05
C LYS A 6 12.84 -21.77 -5.20
N THR A 7 11.63 -22.32 -5.16
CA THR A 7 10.38 -21.58 -5.43
C THR A 7 9.24 -22.38 -4.79
N SER A 8 8.87 -22.03 -3.56
CA SER A 8 7.61 -22.46 -2.97
C SER A 8 6.60 -21.36 -3.25
N ILE A 9 5.81 -21.56 -4.31
CA ILE A 9 4.52 -20.91 -4.45
C ILE A 9 3.64 -21.45 -3.31
N ALA A 10 3.39 -20.64 -2.29
CA ALA A 10 2.47 -21.03 -1.23
C ALA A 10 1.05 -21.10 -1.81
N GLU A 11 0.39 -22.23 -1.57
CA GLU A 11 -0.98 -22.53 -1.97
C GLU A 11 -2.00 -21.55 -1.36
N PRO A 12 -3.20 -21.39 -1.97
CA PRO A 12 -4.29 -20.62 -1.36
C PRO A 12 -4.58 -21.15 0.04
N HIS A 13 -4.54 -20.22 0.99
CA HIS A 13 -4.57 -20.39 2.44
C HIS A 13 -5.59 -21.46 2.90
N ALA A 14 -5.12 -22.69 3.13
CA ALA A 14 -5.91 -23.70 3.81
C ALA A 14 -6.11 -23.26 5.26
N LEU A 15 -7.36 -23.00 5.65
CA LEU A 15 -7.72 -22.58 7.00
C LEU A 15 -7.36 -23.69 7.99
N HIS A 16 -6.44 -23.41 8.92
CA HIS A 16 -6.15 -24.28 10.05
C HIS A 16 -7.18 -23.97 11.15
N GLU A 17 -8.05 -24.92 11.46
CA GLU A 17 -9.06 -24.75 12.50
C GLU A 17 -8.37 -24.60 13.87
N GLY A 18 -8.44 -23.40 14.45
CA GLY A 18 -7.95 -23.13 15.81
C GLY A 18 -6.86 -22.06 15.95
N THR A 19 -6.29 -21.53 14.86
CA THR A 19 -5.42 -20.35 14.94
C THR A 19 -6.28 -19.09 14.97
N PRO A 20 -6.15 -18.20 15.97
CA PRO A 20 -6.85 -16.92 15.92
C PRO A 20 -6.41 -16.19 14.65
N ILE A 21 -7.36 -15.92 13.75
CA ILE A 21 -7.14 -15.05 12.60
C ILE A 21 -6.84 -13.67 13.19
N THR A 22 -5.55 -13.34 13.29
CA THR A 22 -5.15 -11.94 13.46
C THR A 22 -5.68 -11.23 12.23
N LYS A 23 -6.64 -10.32 12.42
CA LYS A 23 -7.09 -9.44 11.35
C LYS A 23 -5.87 -8.63 10.92
N HIS A 24 -5.25 -9.02 9.80
CA HIS A 24 -4.07 -8.33 9.28
C HIS A 24 -4.53 -6.99 8.71
N SER A 25 -3.86 -5.91 9.09
CA SER A 25 -4.02 -4.59 8.49
C SER A 25 -2.86 -4.30 7.54
N LEU A 26 -3.07 -3.40 6.57
CA LEU A 26 -2.08 -3.04 5.57
C LEU A 26 -1.72 -1.55 5.67
N SER A 27 -0.43 -1.23 5.80
CA SER A 27 0.08 0.14 5.72
C SER A 27 0.80 0.35 4.40
N ILE A 28 0.38 1.35 3.63
CA ILE A 28 0.97 1.70 2.34
C ILE A 28 1.69 3.03 2.51
N ILE A 29 3.02 3.02 2.35
CA ILE A 29 3.85 4.21 2.47
C ILE A 29 4.26 4.67 1.07
N LEU A 30 3.87 5.90 0.71
CA LEU A 30 4.14 6.51 -0.59
C LEU A 30 5.06 7.74 -0.41
N PRO A 31 6.38 7.63 -0.59
CA PRO A 31 7.24 8.81 -0.69
C PRO A 31 6.91 9.57 -1.99
N ALA A 32 6.80 10.89 -1.90
CA ALA A 32 6.47 11.75 -3.03
C ALA A 32 7.40 12.97 -3.07
N TYR A 33 8.10 13.15 -4.20
CA TYR A 33 8.92 14.32 -4.50
C TYR A 33 8.62 14.83 -5.91
N ASN A 34 8.04 16.02 -6.01
CA ASN A 34 7.65 16.67 -7.26
C ASN A 34 6.73 15.82 -8.16
N GLU A 35 5.70 15.23 -7.55
CA GLU A 35 4.71 14.33 -8.17
C GLU A 35 3.37 15.03 -8.46
N ALA A 36 3.33 16.36 -8.59
CA ALA A 36 2.07 17.11 -8.65
C ALA A 36 1.12 16.65 -9.77
N GLN A 37 1.66 16.09 -10.86
CA GLN A 37 0.86 15.64 -12.00
C GLN A 37 0.16 14.29 -11.77
N VAL A 38 0.66 13.46 -10.86
CA VAL A 38 0.21 12.06 -10.71
C VAL A 38 -0.22 11.70 -9.30
N ILE A 39 0.18 12.47 -8.28
CA ILE A 39 -0.02 12.07 -6.88
C ILE A 39 -1.50 11.82 -6.53
N ALA A 40 -2.41 12.63 -7.08
CA ALA A 40 -3.84 12.46 -6.85
C ALA A 40 -4.41 11.17 -7.47
N SER A 41 -4.02 10.84 -8.70
CA SER A 41 -4.48 9.62 -9.37
C SER A 41 -3.86 8.38 -8.73
N THR A 42 -2.61 8.45 -8.29
CA THR A 42 -1.93 7.38 -7.55
C THR A 42 -2.66 7.05 -6.26
N VAL A 43 -2.93 8.04 -5.39
CA VAL A 43 -3.63 7.82 -4.12
C VAL A 43 -5.04 7.26 -4.37
N SER A 44 -5.77 7.82 -5.33
CA SER A 44 -7.12 7.34 -5.69
C SER A 44 -7.11 5.90 -6.21
N THR A 45 -6.12 5.53 -7.02
CA THR A 45 -5.99 4.17 -7.56
C THR A 45 -5.69 3.17 -6.44
N VAL A 46 -4.74 3.48 -5.56
CA VAL A 46 -4.39 2.62 -4.41
C VAL A 46 -5.61 2.43 -3.52
N HIS A 47 -6.31 3.51 -3.17
CA HIS A 47 -7.55 3.42 -2.37
C HIS A 47 -8.59 2.53 -3.05
N SER A 48 -8.84 2.74 -4.34
CA SER A 48 -9.87 1.99 -5.09
C SER A 48 -9.57 0.49 -5.16
N VAL A 49 -8.30 0.11 -5.29
CA VAL A 49 -7.88 -1.30 -5.29
C VAL A 49 -8.09 -1.92 -3.90
N LEU A 50 -7.71 -1.21 -2.84
CA LEU A 50 -7.73 -1.73 -1.47
C LEU A 50 -9.13 -1.76 -0.85
N ASP A 51 -10.04 -0.87 -1.28
CA ASP A 51 -11.44 -0.89 -0.88
C ASP A 51 -12.10 -2.26 -1.18
N GLY A 52 -11.69 -2.92 -2.26
CA GLY A 52 -12.17 -4.26 -2.62
C GLY A 52 -11.62 -5.41 -1.74
N TRP A 53 -10.58 -5.19 -0.95
CA TRP A 53 -9.85 -6.25 -0.25
C TRP A 53 -10.47 -6.62 1.11
N LYS A 54 -11.44 -5.83 1.61
CA LYS A 54 -12.10 -6.05 2.90
C LYS A 54 -11.12 -6.21 4.09
N VAL A 55 -9.98 -5.53 4.02
CA VAL A 55 -8.98 -5.43 5.10
C VAL A 55 -8.90 -3.99 5.58
N ASP A 56 -8.53 -3.79 6.84
CA ASP A 56 -8.24 -2.43 7.33
C ASP A 56 -6.91 -1.97 6.72
N PHE A 57 -6.87 -0.75 6.19
CA PHE A 57 -5.67 -0.19 5.59
C PHE A 57 -5.49 1.29 5.88
N GLU A 58 -4.26 1.76 5.77
CA GLU A 58 -3.90 3.17 5.78
C GLU A 58 -2.98 3.49 4.59
N ILE A 59 -3.14 4.69 4.03
CA ILE A 59 -2.25 5.22 2.99
C ILE A 59 -1.53 6.43 3.58
N ILE A 60 -0.23 6.28 3.80
CA ILE A 60 0.63 7.32 4.36
C ILE A 60 1.45 7.89 3.22
N VAL A 61 1.14 9.11 2.78
CA VAL A 61 1.97 9.81 1.81
C VAL A 61 2.97 10.71 2.53
N VAL A 62 4.25 10.55 2.22
CA VAL A 62 5.34 11.36 2.77
C VAL A 62 5.80 12.33 1.69
N ASN A 63 5.50 13.62 1.86
CA ASN A 63 6.06 14.65 1.00
C ASN A 63 7.55 14.87 1.35
N ASP A 64 8.44 14.39 0.49
CA ASP A 64 9.90 14.39 0.70
C ASP A 64 10.54 15.70 0.22
N GLY A 65 10.02 16.83 0.69
CA GLY A 65 10.57 18.15 0.37
C GLY A 65 10.25 18.66 -1.05
N SER A 66 9.08 18.29 -1.61
CA SER A 66 8.66 18.78 -2.94
C SER A 66 8.65 20.31 -3.02
N THR A 67 9.08 20.84 -4.16
CA THR A 67 9.12 22.28 -4.47
C THR A 67 8.00 22.70 -5.42
N ASP A 68 7.18 21.76 -5.89
CA ASP A 68 6.02 21.97 -6.73
C ASP A 68 4.70 21.91 -5.94
N GLN A 69 3.57 21.70 -6.63
CA GLN A 69 2.24 21.65 -6.02
C GLN A 69 1.92 20.32 -5.30
N THR A 70 2.84 19.36 -5.22
CA THR A 70 2.59 18.03 -4.62
C THR A 70 2.00 18.15 -3.22
N GLY A 71 2.61 18.95 -2.35
CA GLY A 71 2.16 19.12 -0.96
C GLY A 71 0.77 19.76 -0.86
N ALA A 72 0.45 20.73 -1.72
CA ALA A 72 -0.86 21.37 -1.75
C ALA A 72 -1.96 20.40 -2.21
N ILE A 73 -1.67 19.58 -3.21
CA ILE A 73 -2.59 18.53 -3.69
C ILE A 73 -2.83 17.49 -2.60
N LEU A 74 -1.76 17.06 -1.90
CA LEU A 74 -1.88 16.11 -0.78
C LEU A 74 -2.71 16.66 0.37
N ALA A 75 -2.53 17.94 0.73
CA ALA A 75 -3.33 18.58 1.77
C ALA A 75 -4.83 18.63 1.41
N ALA A 76 -5.17 18.76 0.12
CA ALA A 76 -6.56 18.73 -0.34
C ALA A 76 -7.18 17.33 -0.37
N LEU A 77 -6.37 16.27 -0.39
CA LEU A 77 -6.81 14.87 -0.40
C LEU A 77 -6.92 14.25 1.00
N ALA A 78 -6.24 14.82 1.99
CA ALA A 78 -6.31 14.34 3.36
C ALA A 78 -7.74 14.48 3.91
N ALA A 79 -8.27 13.39 4.50
CA ALA A 79 -9.60 13.30 5.09
C ALA A 79 -9.55 13.38 6.62
#